data_AF-A0A5J4FC43-F1
#
_entry.id   AF-A0A5J4FC43-F1
#
_cell.length_a   1.000
_cell.length_b   1.000
_cell.length_c   1.000
_cell.angle_alpha   90.00
_cell.angle_beta   90.00
_cell.angle_gamma   90.00
#
_symmetry.space_group_name_H-M   'P 1'
#
loop_
_entity.id
_entity.type
_entity.pdbx_description
1 polymer ?
#
loop_
_entity_poly.entity_id
_entity_poly.type
_entity_poly.pdbx_seq_one_letter_code
_entity_poly.pdbx_strand_id
1 'polypeptide(L)'
;MVRTGQITASTLNLRTSPNTSSTILSAFPTGTLAEILDTVTGGSFSLPAGGTSNQWHKVKVAGQEGFLAAAFIIDTGNPDGTSKVLDAIFKVNAGHIYYRAKDITGDGRAETFCNWFAADVLDQLGIGLPRLDASAGSYVEPHPIYGNNTPFKPFSAEVLFTFFKNQNASSLEK
;
A
#
# COMPACT_ATOMS: atom_id res chain seq x y z
N MET A 1 -14.86 16.41 9.67
CA MET A 1 -15.12 15.09 9.06
C MET A 1 -14.54 14.04 10.01
N VAL A 2 -15.23 12.94 10.28
CA VAL A 2 -14.72 11.89 11.17
C VAL A 2 -13.73 11.05 10.37
N ARG A 3 -12.50 10.91 10.87
CA ARG A 3 -11.49 10.03 10.28
C ARG A 3 -11.79 8.60 10.72
N THR A 4 -12.05 7.70 9.79
CA THR A 4 -12.38 6.30 10.07
C THR A 4 -11.31 5.38 9.52
N GLY A 5 -11.10 4.23 10.14
CA GLY A 5 -10.23 3.18 9.62
C GLY A 5 -10.83 1.80 9.77
N GLN A 6 -10.51 0.91 8.84
CA GLN A 6 -10.94 -0.48 8.82
C GLN A 6 -9.81 -1.39 9.30
N ILE A 7 -10.12 -2.28 10.24
CA ILE A 7 -9.15 -3.26 10.75
C ILE A 7 -8.83 -4.32 9.69
N THR A 8 -7.55 -4.60 9.48
CA THR A 8 -7.07 -5.58 8.48
C THR A 8 -6.54 -6.89 9.07
N ALA A 9 -6.15 -6.89 10.35
CA ALA A 9 -5.74 -8.12 11.03
C ALA A 9 -6.94 -9.06 11.26
N SER A 10 -6.69 -10.38 11.28
CA SER A 10 -7.72 -11.39 11.62
C SER A 10 -8.43 -11.05 12.92
N THR A 11 -7.64 -10.66 13.93
CA THR A 11 -8.09 -10.09 15.19
C THR A 11 -7.10 -9.02 15.64
N LEU A 12 -7.60 -7.85 16.05
CA LEU A 12 -6.78 -6.75 16.59
C LEU A 12 -7.23 -6.36 17.99
N ASN A 13 -6.29 -6.30 18.93
CA ASN A 13 -6.54 -5.98 20.34
C ASN A 13 -6.59 -4.47 20.55
N LEU A 14 -7.71 -3.96 21.05
CA LEU A 14 -7.85 -2.62 21.62
C LEU A 14 -7.19 -2.60 23.00
N ARG A 15 -6.29 -1.66 23.22
CA ARG A 15 -5.47 -1.60 24.44
C ARG A 15 -5.64 -0.30 25.22
N THR A 16 -5.37 -0.33 26.52
CA THR A 16 -5.48 0.85 27.39
C THR A 16 -4.37 1.88 27.16
N SER A 17 -3.21 1.45 26.68
CA SER A 17 -2.07 2.32 26.35
C SER A 17 -1.45 1.92 25.00
N PRO A 18 -0.72 2.81 24.31
CA PRO A 18 -0.13 2.52 23.00
C PRO A 18 1.11 1.62 23.13
N ASN A 19 0.95 0.38 23.60
CA ASN A 19 2.00 -0.63 23.69
C ASN A 19 1.41 -2.05 23.81
N THR A 20 2.19 -3.08 23.49
CA THR A 20 1.75 -4.49 23.48
C THR A 20 1.67 -5.15 24.86
N SER A 21 2.18 -4.51 25.91
CA SER A 21 2.18 -5.02 27.29
C SER A 21 1.01 -4.50 28.13
N SER A 22 0.29 -3.47 27.66
CA SER A 22 -0.87 -2.91 28.36
C SER A 22 -2.10 -3.80 28.25
N THR A 23 -3.04 -3.58 29.17
CA THR A 23 -4.31 -4.31 29.27
C THR A 23 -5.08 -4.26 27.95
N ILE A 24 -5.57 -5.43 27.54
CA ILE A 24 -6.49 -5.57 26.41
C ILE A 24 -7.90 -5.25 26.90
N LEU A 25 -8.51 -4.21 26.32
CA LEU A 25 -9.90 -3.82 26.59
C LEU A 25 -10.88 -4.73 25.84
N SER A 26 -10.57 -5.03 24.58
CA SER A 26 -11.40 -5.84 23.68
C SER A 26 -10.57 -6.27 22.48
N ALA A 27 -11.10 -7.20 21.69
CA ALA A 27 -10.48 -7.64 20.45
C ALA A 27 -11.52 -7.60 19.32
N PHE A 28 -11.15 -7.05 18.18
CA PHE A 28 -12.06 -6.83 17.06
C PHE A 28 -11.60 -7.60 15.81
N PRO A 29 -12.53 -8.22 15.06
CA PRO A 29 -12.19 -8.95 13.85
C PRO A 29 -11.87 -8.00 12.67
N THR A 30 -11.28 -8.56 11.63
CA THR A 30 -11.11 -7.90 10.31
C THR A 30 -12.42 -7.26 9.85
N GLY A 31 -12.33 -6.08 9.23
CA GLY A 31 -13.48 -5.36 8.67
C GLY A 31 -14.20 -4.45 9.65
N THR A 32 -13.91 -4.54 10.95
CA THR A 32 -14.45 -3.61 11.94
C THR A 32 -13.99 -2.18 11.65
N LEU A 33 -14.93 -1.23 11.65
CA LEU A 33 -14.64 0.21 11.52
C LEU A 33 -14.36 0.83 12.89
N ALA A 34 -13.28 1.62 12.95
CA ALA A 34 -12.88 2.40 14.11
C ALA A 34 -12.78 3.87 13.72
N GLU A 35 -13.30 4.76 14.56
CA GLU A 35 -13.02 6.19 14.46
C GLU A 35 -11.60 6.45 14.96
N ILE A 36 -10.76 7.06 14.13
CA ILE A 36 -9.38 7.42 14.47
C ILE A 36 -9.40 8.83 15.06
N LEU A 37 -9.10 8.93 16.34
CA LEU A 37 -9.07 10.19 17.09
C LEU A 37 -7.70 10.87 17.02
N ASP A 38 -6.62 10.08 17.03
CA ASP A 38 -5.24 10.58 16.97
C ASP A 38 -4.25 9.48 16.54
N THR A 39 -3.05 9.86 16.15
CA THR A 39 -1.90 8.96 15.93
C THR A 39 -0.77 9.35 16.86
N VAL A 40 -0.30 8.40 17.67
CA VAL A 40 0.75 8.62 18.65
C VAL A 40 1.88 7.60 18.49
N THR A 41 3.09 8.01 18.86
CA THR A 41 4.22 7.09 19.03
C THR A 41 4.14 6.42 20.39
N GLY A 42 4.35 5.10 20.44
CA GLY A 42 4.28 4.28 21.66
C GLY A 42 5.30 3.16 21.70
N GLY A 43 4.96 2.05 22.36
CA GLY A 43 5.79 0.85 22.42
C GLY A 43 5.81 0.10 21.09
N SER A 44 6.95 -0.53 20.78
CA SER A 44 7.13 -1.25 19.51
C SER A 44 6.28 -2.52 19.41
N PHE A 45 5.85 -2.84 18.20
CA PHE A 45 5.16 -4.07 17.82
C PHE A 45 5.68 -4.60 16.48
N SER A 46 5.54 -5.90 16.27
CA SER A 46 6.02 -6.58 15.04
C SER A 46 5.07 -6.38 13.88
N LEU A 47 5.62 -6.27 12.67
CA LEU A 47 4.87 -6.17 11.42
C LEU A 47 4.72 -7.54 10.73
N PRO A 48 3.63 -7.80 10.00
CA PRO A 48 3.43 -9.07 9.28
C PRO A 48 4.53 -9.40 8.25
N ALA A 49 5.06 -8.38 7.58
CA ALA A 49 6.12 -8.53 6.57
C ALA A 49 7.53 -8.55 7.18
N GLY A 50 7.65 -8.61 8.52
CA GLY A 50 8.91 -8.46 9.24
C GLY A 50 9.23 -7.01 9.62
N GLY A 51 10.10 -6.85 10.63
CA GLY A 51 10.42 -5.55 11.22
C GLY A 51 9.47 -5.13 12.33
N THR A 52 9.60 -3.88 12.78
CA THR A 52 8.80 -3.32 13.87
C THR A 52 8.28 -1.92 13.53
N SER A 53 7.17 -1.54 14.16
CA SER A 53 6.64 -0.18 14.17
C SER A 53 6.28 0.22 15.60
N ASN A 54 6.18 1.51 15.86
CA ASN A 54 5.81 2.09 17.14
C ASN A 54 4.63 3.07 17.02
N GLN A 55 3.92 3.05 15.89
CA GLN A 55 2.80 3.95 15.62
C GLN A 55 1.46 3.32 16.06
N TRP A 56 0.70 4.06 16.85
CA TRP A 56 -0.59 3.62 17.40
C TRP A 56 -1.67 4.63 17.07
N HIS A 57 -2.86 4.15 16.75
CA HIS A 57 -4.04 5.01 16.67
C HIS A 57 -4.77 5.01 18.01
N LYS A 58 -5.00 6.21 18.56
CA LYS A 58 -6.07 6.37 19.54
C LYS A 58 -7.38 6.32 18.77
N VAL A 59 -8.27 5.41 19.16
CA VAL A 59 -9.51 5.16 18.44
C VAL A 59 -10.72 5.16 19.34
N LYS A 60 -11.89 5.30 18.73
CA LYS A 60 -13.17 4.92 19.29
C LYS A 60 -13.79 3.81 18.44
N VAL A 61 -14.07 2.66 19.05
CA VAL A 61 -14.64 1.49 18.35
C VAL A 61 -15.65 0.80 19.26
N ALA A 62 -16.86 0.54 18.72
CA ALA A 62 -17.97 -0.04 19.48
C ALA A 62 -18.23 0.65 20.84
N GLY A 63 -18.10 1.98 20.90
CA GLY A 63 -18.30 2.79 22.11
C GLY A 63 -17.13 2.82 23.10
N GLN A 64 -16.05 2.07 22.86
CA GLN A 64 -14.85 2.06 23.69
C GLN A 64 -13.74 2.93 23.09
N GLU A 65 -13.02 3.66 23.93
CA GLU A 65 -11.79 4.35 23.54
C GLU A 65 -10.55 3.58 23.99
N GLY A 66 -9.54 3.53 23.13
CA GLY A 66 -8.27 2.87 23.42
C GLY A 66 -7.29 3.00 22.28
N PHE A 67 -6.29 2.12 22.24
CA PHE A 67 -5.22 2.14 21.27
C PHE A 67 -5.17 0.86 20.44
N LEU A 68 -5.08 1.03 19.12
CA LEU A 68 -4.86 -0.05 18.16
C LEU A 68 -3.52 0.19 17.44
N ALA A 69 -2.79 -0.87 17.13
CA ALA A 69 -1.54 -0.77 16.38
C ALA A 69 -1.84 -0.29 14.95
N ALA A 70 -1.23 0.83 14.54
CA ALA A 70 -1.63 1.57 13.33
C ALA A 70 -1.44 0.76 12.03
N ALA A 71 -0.42 -0.11 11.98
CA ALA A 71 -0.12 -0.93 10.80
C ALA A 71 -1.23 -1.94 10.44
N PHE A 72 -2.22 -2.13 11.32
CA PHE A 72 -3.34 -3.05 11.12
C PHE A 72 -4.67 -2.32 10.91
N ILE A 73 -4.62 -1.03 10.58
CA ILE A 73 -5.78 -0.20 10.27
C ILE A 73 -5.50 0.51 8.95
N ILE A 74 -6.42 0.33 8.00
CA ILE A 74 -6.44 1.12 6.77
C ILE A 74 -7.39 2.29 6.98
N ASP A 75 -6.88 3.51 6.83
CA ASP A 75 -7.67 4.73 6.95
C ASP A 75 -8.64 4.88 5.77
N THR A 76 -9.92 4.69 6.05
CA THR A 76 -11.03 4.82 5.09
C THR A 76 -11.60 6.24 5.02
N GLY A 77 -11.14 7.15 5.91
CA GLY A 77 -11.69 8.50 6.08
C GLY A 77 -10.72 9.65 5.83
N ASN A 78 -9.44 9.40 5.51
CA ASN A 78 -8.49 10.44 5.12
C ASN A 78 -8.35 10.54 3.58
N PRO A 79 -8.79 11.65 2.95
CA PRO A 79 -8.64 11.90 1.51
C PRO A 79 -7.20 12.22 1.10
N ASP A 80 -6.27 12.42 2.04
CA ASP A 80 -4.87 12.69 1.74
C ASP A 80 -4.21 11.39 1.28
N GLY A 81 -3.95 11.27 -0.02
CA GLY A 81 -3.62 10.03 -0.74
C GLY A 81 -2.49 9.13 -0.20
N THR A 82 -1.86 9.46 0.92
CA THR A 82 -0.87 8.63 1.63
C THR A 82 -1.40 7.25 2.02
N SER A 83 -2.63 7.13 2.53
CA SER A 83 -3.21 5.80 2.85
C SER A 83 -3.40 4.96 1.60
N LYS A 84 -3.91 5.57 0.53
CA LYS A 84 -4.06 4.93 -0.79
C LYS A 84 -2.72 4.47 -1.36
N VAL A 85 -1.66 5.27 -1.18
CA VAL A 85 -0.30 4.92 -1.61
C VAL A 85 0.23 3.71 -0.84
N LEU A 86 0.06 3.69 0.48
CA LEU A 86 0.48 2.54 1.29
C LEU A 86 -0.32 1.28 0.94
N ASP A 87 -1.64 1.40 0.76
CA ASP A 87 -2.50 0.28 0.34
C ASP A 87 -2.10 -0.26 -1.03
N ALA A 88 -1.84 0.62 -1.99
CA ALA A 88 -1.36 0.27 -3.31
C ALA A 88 -0.01 -0.47 -3.24
N ILE A 89 0.95 0.05 -2.46
CA ILE A 89 2.26 -0.58 -2.27
C ILE A 89 2.13 -1.97 -1.62
N PHE A 90 1.32 -2.11 -0.58
CA PHE A 90 1.11 -3.39 0.11
C PHE A 90 0.40 -4.41 -0.79
N LYS A 91 -0.59 -3.97 -1.57
CA LYS A 91 -1.30 -4.82 -2.53
C LYS A 91 -0.39 -5.30 -3.66
N VAL A 92 0.49 -4.43 -4.17
CA VAL A 92 1.47 -4.78 -5.20
C VAL A 92 2.54 -5.72 -4.64
N ASN A 93 2.95 -5.53 -3.38
CA ASN A 93 3.95 -6.33 -2.69
C ASN A 93 5.30 -6.40 -3.44
N ALA A 94 6.17 -5.42 -3.19
CA ALA A 94 7.52 -5.35 -3.76
C ALA A 94 8.38 -6.62 -3.52
N GLY A 95 8.06 -7.40 -2.47
CA GLY A 95 8.78 -8.64 -2.14
C GLY A 95 8.43 -9.83 -3.02
N HIS A 96 7.36 -9.74 -3.83
CA HIS A 96 6.90 -10.79 -4.70
C HIS A 96 7.95 -11.13 -5.78
N ILE A 97 8.13 -12.44 -6.07
CA ILE A 97 9.14 -12.93 -7.03
C ILE A 97 8.99 -12.33 -8.43
N TYR A 98 7.78 -11.89 -8.76
CA TYR A 98 7.49 -11.20 -10.02
C TYR A 98 8.35 -9.93 -10.20
N TYR A 99 8.58 -9.14 -9.15
CA TYR A 99 9.32 -7.87 -9.19
C TYR A 99 10.81 -8.00 -8.86
N ARG A 100 11.29 -9.19 -8.49
CA ARG A 100 12.70 -9.42 -8.22
C ARG A 100 13.50 -9.40 -9.52
N ALA A 101 14.74 -8.93 -9.44
CA ALA A 101 15.66 -9.00 -10.56
C ALA A 101 15.93 -10.46 -10.94
N LYS A 102 15.90 -10.75 -12.24
CA LYS A 102 16.11 -12.09 -12.81
C LYS A 102 16.56 -11.93 -14.26
N ASP A 103 17.43 -12.85 -14.71
CA ASP A 103 17.85 -12.92 -16.11
C ASP A 103 16.76 -13.62 -16.93
N ILE A 104 16.20 -12.86 -17.85
CA ILE A 104 15.04 -13.29 -18.63
C ILE A 104 15.35 -13.41 -20.12
N THR A 105 16.51 -12.94 -20.52
CA THR A 105 17.02 -13.03 -21.88
C THR A 105 18.02 -14.19 -22.04
N GLY A 106 18.50 -14.74 -20.93
CA GLY A 106 19.48 -15.83 -20.88
C GLY A 106 20.92 -15.35 -21.14
N ASP A 107 21.19 -14.05 -21.02
CA ASP A 107 22.50 -13.44 -21.29
C ASP A 107 23.41 -13.36 -20.04
N GLY A 108 22.94 -13.87 -18.90
CA GLY A 108 23.62 -13.84 -17.61
C GLY A 108 23.46 -12.51 -16.86
N ARG A 109 22.65 -11.56 -17.34
CA ARG A 109 22.41 -10.27 -16.70
C ARG A 109 20.99 -10.18 -16.21
N ALA A 110 20.81 -9.89 -14.92
CA ALA A 110 19.49 -9.73 -14.34
C ALA A 110 18.85 -8.39 -14.72
N GLU A 111 17.67 -8.41 -15.33
CA GLU A 111 16.87 -7.23 -15.58
C GLU A 111 16.13 -6.78 -14.30
N THR A 112 15.96 -5.47 -14.12
CA THR A 112 15.24 -4.90 -12.98
C THR A 112 13.78 -4.61 -13.34
N PHE A 113 12.87 -4.89 -12.41
CA PHE A 113 11.43 -4.74 -12.60
C PHE A 113 10.85 -3.57 -11.77
N CYS A 114 11.69 -2.60 -11.39
CA CYS A 114 11.28 -1.45 -10.59
C CYS A 114 10.24 -0.57 -11.31
N ASN A 115 10.34 -0.42 -12.64
CA ASN A 115 9.34 0.31 -13.43
C ASN A 115 7.99 -0.41 -13.47
N TRP A 116 7.99 -1.76 -13.45
CA TRP A 116 6.76 -2.55 -13.35
C TRP A 116 6.12 -2.40 -11.98
N PHE A 117 6.91 -2.53 -10.91
CA PHE A 117 6.45 -2.29 -9.56
C PHE A 117 5.83 -0.90 -9.41
N ALA A 118 6.54 0.14 -9.84
CA ALA A 118 6.06 1.51 -9.80
C ALA A 118 4.77 1.69 -10.62
N ALA A 119 4.70 1.08 -11.80
CA ALA A 119 3.53 1.17 -12.65
C ALA A 119 2.29 0.54 -12.02
N ASP A 120 2.45 -0.62 -11.38
CA ASP A 120 1.34 -1.30 -10.75
C ASP A 120 0.84 -0.57 -9.51
N VAL A 121 1.74 0.06 -8.73
CA VAL A 121 1.37 0.94 -7.62
C VAL A 121 0.52 2.11 -8.14
N LEU A 122 0.95 2.75 -9.22
CA LEU A 122 0.25 3.90 -9.81
C LEU A 122 -1.11 3.50 -10.38
N ASP A 123 -1.22 2.33 -11.02
CA ASP A 123 -2.50 1.79 -11.47
C ASP A 123 -3.46 1.52 -10.29
N GLN A 124 -2.95 1.00 -9.16
CA GLN A 124 -3.78 0.81 -7.95
C GLN A 124 -4.26 2.13 -7.35
N LEU A 125 -3.57 3.24 -7.66
CA LEU A 125 -3.98 4.60 -7.30
C LEU A 125 -4.94 5.23 -8.33
N GLY A 126 -5.24 4.53 -9.42
CA GLY A 126 -6.05 5.05 -10.53
C GLY A 126 -5.29 6.05 -11.43
N ILE A 127 -3.97 6.09 -11.34
CA ILE A 127 -3.12 6.97 -12.16
C ILE A 127 -2.77 6.21 -13.44
N GLY A 128 -3.46 6.55 -14.53
CA GLY A 128 -3.21 5.92 -15.83
C GLY A 128 -1.82 6.22 -16.37
N LEU A 129 -1.11 5.17 -16.79
CA LEU A 129 0.22 5.28 -17.36
C LEU A 129 0.22 4.97 -18.85
N PRO A 130 1.05 5.66 -19.64
CA PRO A 130 1.33 5.20 -20.98
C PRO A 130 2.07 3.85 -20.90
N ARG A 131 1.64 2.90 -21.72
CA ARG A 131 2.22 1.57 -21.84
C ARG A 131 2.53 1.28 -23.30
N LEU A 132 3.51 0.41 -23.53
CA LEU A 132 3.81 -0.12 -24.85
C LEU A 132 2.68 -1.04 -25.33
N ASP A 133 2.74 -1.44 -26.59
CA ASP A 133 1.78 -2.41 -27.14
C ASP A 133 2.08 -3.86 -26.71
N ALA A 134 1.25 -4.78 -27.18
CA ALA A 134 1.39 -6.21 -26.91
C ALA A 134 2.72 -6.81 -27.40
N SER A 135 3.36 -6.21 -28.41
CA SER A 135 4.62 -6.71 -28.97
C SER A 135 5.80 -6.51 -28.01
N ALA A 136 5.70 -5.54 -27.10
CA ALA A 136 6.68 -5.32 -26.04
C ALA A 136 6.59 -6.34 -24.88
N GLY A 137 5.62 -7.26 -24.95
CA GLY A 137 5.42 -8.38 -24.03
C GLY A 137 4.60 -8.03 -22.79
N SER A 138 3.66 -8.92 -22.44
CA SER A 138 3.19 -9.09 -21.06
C SER A 138 4.18 -9.99 -20.33
N TYR A 139 4.64 -9.58 -19.15
CA TYR A 139 5.54 -10.41 -18.37
C TYR A 139 4.77 -11.56 -17.69
N VAL A 140 5.47 -12.67 -17.43
CA VAL A 140 5.01 -13.94 -16.82
C VAL A 140 3.57 -13.92 -16.26
N GLU A 141 2.68 -14.66 -16.92
CA GLU A 141 1.34 -14.93 -16.41
C GLU A 141 1.36 -16.14 -15.45
N PRO A 142 0.52 -16.14 -14.40
CA PRO A 142 -0.40 -15.07 -14.02
C PRO A 142 0.30 -13.93 -13.26
N HIS A 143 -0.11 -12.69 -13.55
CA HIS A 143 0.32 -11.51 -12.80
C HIS A 143 -0.21 -11.56 -11.36
N PRO A 144 0.58 -11.19 -10.33
CA PRO A 144 0.14 -11.24 -8.94
C PRO A 144 -1.11 -10.40 -8.63
N ILE A 145 -1.34 -9.32 -9.39
CA ILE A 145 -2.47 -8.40 -9.19
C ILE A 145 -3.59 -8.63 -10.22
N TYR A 146 -3.23 -8.95 -11.46
CA TYR A 146 -4.14 -8.90 -12.60
C TYR A 146 -4.52 -10.29 -13.14
N GLY A 147 -3.93 -11.35 -12.58
CA GLY A 147 -4.13 -12.72 -13.07
C GLY A 147 -3.70 -12.82 -14.53
N ASN A 148 -4.61 -13.27 -15.40
CA ASN A 148 -4.37 -13.41 -16.84
C ASN A 148 -4.57 -12.10 -17.62
N ASN A 149 -5.00 -11.03 -16.96
CA ASN A 149 -5.24 -9.72 -17.60
C ASN A 149 -4.03 -8.79 -17.38
N THR A 150 -2.82 -9.28 -17.64
CA THR A 150 -1.59 -8.54 -17.39
C THR A 150 -1.49 -7.31 -18.30
N PRO A 151 -1.34 -6.09 -17.75
CA PRO A 151 -1.10 -4.90 -18.54
C PRO A 151 0.22 -4.98 -19.30
N PHE A 152 0.29 -4.30 -20.45
CA PHE A 152 1.51 -4.22 -21.24
C PHE A 152 2.62 -3.46 -20.52
N LYS A 153 3.85 -3.66 -20.98
CA LYS A 153 5.04 -3.05 -20.43
C LYS A 153 4.92 -1.52 -20.29
N PRO A 154 5.12 -0.95 -19.10
CA PRO A 154 5.16 0.50 -18.95
C PRO A 154 6.36 1.08 -19.69
N PHE A 155 6.26 2.35 -20.12
CA PHE A 155 7.41 3.05 -20.68
C PHE A 155 8.54 3.21 -19.66
N SER A 156 9.72 3.61 -20.12
CA SER A 156 10.87 3.87 -19.26
C SER A 156 10.58 5.00 -18.27
N ALA A 157 11.30 5.01 -17.15
CA ALA A 157 11.19 6.05 -16.13
C ALA A 157 11.36 7.48 -16.71
N GLU A 158 12.24 7.66 -17.70
CA GLU A 158 12.45 8.95 -18.38
C GLU A 158 11.21 9.43 -19.13
N VAL A 159 10.56 8.52 -19.87
CA VAL A 159 9.34 8.82 -20.62
C VAL A 159 8.19 9.09 -19.67
N LEU A 160 8.06 8.31 -18.59
CA LEU A 160 7.06 8.53 -17.55
C LEU A 160 7.27 9.87 -16.84
N PHE A 161 8.50 10.22 -16.50
CA PHE A 161 8.83 11.51 -15.90
C PHE A 161 8.40 12.68 -16.81
N THR A 162 8.72 12.60 -18.10
CA THR A 162 8.31 13.59 -19.09
C THR A 162 6.79 13.69 -19.20
N PHE A 163 6.10 12.54 -19.24
CA PHE A 163 4.64 12.49 -19.26
C PHE A 163 4.02 13.22 -18.06
N PHE A 164 4.48 12.92 -16.84
CA PHE A 164 3.97 13.56 -15.62
C PHE A 164 4.28 15.05 -15.56
N LYS A 165 5.48 15.46 -15.99
CA LYS A 165 5.86 16.87 -16.08
C LYS A 165 4.90 17.65 -16.98
N ASN A 166 4.53 17.08 -18.13
CA ASN A 166 3.65 17.73 -19.09
C ASN A 166 2.18 17.75 -18.63
N GLN A 167 1.72 16.72 -17.91
CA GLN A 167 0.38 16.75 -17.30
C GLN A 167 0.24 17.86 -16.25
N ASN A 168 1.28 18.06 -15.42
CA ASN A 168 1.28 19.12 -14.41
C ASN A 168 1.37 20.53 -15.01
N ALA A 169 1.98 20.70 -16.19
CA ALA A 169 1.96 21.97 -16.90
C ALA A 169 0.53 22.34 -17.38
N SER A 170 -0.25 21.35 -17.83
CA SER A 170 -1.63 21.57 -18.28
C SER A 170 -2.64 21.90 -17.18
N SER A 171 -2.34 21.55 -15.92
CA SER A 171 -3.19 21.82 -14.76
C SER A 171 -2.89 23.16 -14.06
N LEU A 172 -1.80 23.83 -14.42
CA LEU A 172 -1.40 25.14 -13.89
C LEU A 172 -1.82 26.32 -14.79
N GLU A 173 -2.38 26.05 -15.98
CA GLU A 173 -2.90 27.06 -16.92
C GLU A 173 -4.42 27.29 -16.80
N LYS A 174 -5.05 26.90 -15.68
CA LYS A 174 -6.46 27.20 -15.37
C LYS A 174 -6.59 28.00 -14.09
#